data_AF-A0A7S1CRM0-F1
#
_entry.id   AF-A0A7S1CRM0-F1
#
_cell.length_a   1.000
_cell.length_b   1.000
_cell.length_c   1.000
_cell.angle_alpha   90.00
_cell.angle_beta   90.00
_cell.angle_gamma   90.00
#
_symmetry.space_group_name_H-M   'P 1'
#
loop_
_entity.id
_entity.type
_entity.pdbx_description
1 polymer ?
#
loop_
_entity_poly.entity_id
_entity_poly.type
_entity_poly.pdbx_seq_one_letter_code
_entity_poly.pdbx_strand_id
1 'polypeptide(L)'
;VLFQEGPFEVKVKKVTAVDDHQSFPSPAIALSSTEEIKTLIDQTIQSGGGLYDKGYQELCIALYRSILNTILSANDSGATSSIVSDRMKNIICSGLQRAETQIGSKANMAWTYRYTLDALLEEMGFT
;
A
#
# COMPACT_ATOMS: atom_id res chain seq x y z
N VAL A 1 -0.18 7.88 9.06
CA VAL A 1 0.61 8.86 9.84
C VAL A 1 0.92 8.21 11.17
N LEU A 2 2.20 8.13 11.55
CA LEU A 2 2.64 7.66 12.88
C LEU A 2 2.19 8.71 13.90
N PHE A 3 0.97 8.56 14.41
CA PHE A 3 0.54 9.29 15.59
C PHE A 3 0.93 8.44 16.80
N GLN A 4 1.88 8.95 17.58
CA GLN A 4 2.19 8.41 18.89
C GLN A 4 1.35 9.21 19.90
N GLU A 5 0.40 8.54 20.56
CA GLU A 5 -0.43 9.15 21.61
C GLU A 5 0.30 9.14 22.96
N GLY A 6 0.04 10.16 23.80
CA GLY A 6 0.68 10.36 25.10
C GLY A 6 1.90 11.30 25.06
N PRO A 7 2.46 11.67 26.23
CA PRO A 7 3.65 12.51 26.28
C PRO A 7 4.86 11.75 25.71
N PHE A 8 5.47 12.28 24.66
CA PHE A 8 6.69 11.75 24.06
C PHE A 8 7.74 12.86 23.92
N GLU A 9 9.02 12.47 23.99
CA GLU A 9 10.16 13.36 23.79
C GLU A 9 11.01 12.83 22.63
N VAL A 10 11.19 13.64 21.59
CA VAL A 10 12.09 13.31 20.46
C VAL A 10 13.38 14.10 20.60
N LYS A 11 14.51 13.39 20.76
CA LYS A 11 15.86 13.98 20.75
C LYS A 11 16.57 13.65 19.45
N VAL A 12 16.62 14.61 18.53
CA VAL A 12 17.37 14.48 17.28
C VAL A 12 18.84 14.82 17.53
N LYS A 13 19.72 13.81 17.50
CA LYS A 13 21.17 14.00 17.73
C LYS A 13 21.91 14.47 16.48
N LYS A 14 21.50 14.00 15.29
CA LYS A 14 22.15 14.31 14.02
C LYS A 14 21.16 14.09 12.89
N VAL A 15 21.12 15.02 11.93
CA VAL A 15 20.46 14.84 10.64
C VAL A 15 21.55 14.78 9.59
N THR A 16 21.57 13.72 8.79
CA THR A 16 22.51 13.56 7.68
C THR A 16 21.68 13.41 6.41
N ALA A 17 22.03 14.16 5.36
CA ALA A 17 21.41 13.98 4.06
C ALA A 17 21.73 12.56 3.57
N VAL A 18 20.71 11.87 3.06
CA VAL A 18 20.91 10.58 2.40
C VAL A 18 21.08 10.89 0.92
N ASP A 19 22.30 10.74 0.42
CA ASP A 19 22.64 11.05 -0.97
C ASP A 19 22.14 9.98 -1.96
N ASP A 20 22.01 8.74 -1.50
CA ASP A 20 21.46 7.62 -2.28
C ASP A 20 20.01 7.30 -1.89
N HIS A 21 19.20 6.91 -2.87
CA HIS A 21 17.85 6.43 -2.61
C HIS A 21 17.86 5.17 -1.74
N GLN A 22 17.56 5.32 -0.44
CA GLN A 22 17.30 4.18 0.43
C GLN A 22 15.83 3.74 0.29
N SER A 23 15.63 2.56 -0.29
CA SER A 23 14.34 1.87 -0.28
C SER A 23 14.42 0.71 0.70
N PHE A 24 13.64 0.76 1.77
CA PHE A 24 13.44 -0.40 2.62
C PHE A 24 12.45 -1.36 1.93
N PRO A 25 12.67 -2.68 2.01
CA PRO A 25 11.67 -3.62 1.52
C PRO A 25 10.37 -3.40 2.29
N SER A 26 9.24 -3.55 1.60
CA SER A 26 7.94 -3.53 2.28
C SER A 26 7.91 -4.65 3.33
N PRO A 27 7.32 -4.40 4.51
CA PRO A 27 7.21 -5.42 5.53
C PRO A 27 6.45 -6.62 4.96
N ALA A 28 7.05 -7.81 5.02
CA ALA A 28 6.34 -9.02 4.65
C ALA A 28 5.37 -9.37 5.78
N ILE A 29 4.09 -9.49 5.44
CA ILE A 29 3.06 -9.97 6.36
C ILE A 29 2.72 -11.42 6.01
N ALA A 30 2.38 -12.19 7.02
CA ALA A 30 1.75 -13.49 6.83
C ALA A 30 0.25 -13.25 6.60
N LEU A 31 -0.25 -13.69 5.45
CA LEU A 31 -1.68 -13.73 5.16
C LEU A 31 -2.15 -15.17 5.24
N SER A 32 -3.36 -15.37 5.74
CA SER A 32 -3.96 -16.70 5.91
C SER A 32 -5.19 -16.90 5.01
N SER A 33 -5.82 -15.82 4.53
CA SER A 33 -6.97 -15.92 3.62
C SER A 33 -7.19 -14.66 2.77
N THR A 34 -8.07 -14.77 1.77
CA THR A 34 -8.53 -13.65 0.92
C THR A 34 -9.36 -12.62 1.70
N GLU A 35 -10.03 -13.04 2.77
CA GLU A 35 -10.80 -12.16 3.65
C GLU A 35 -9.89 -11.23 4.48
N GLU A 36 -8.70 -11.70 4.86
CA GLU A 36 -7.68 -10.84 5.49
C GLU A 36 -7.18 -9.79 4.50
N ILE A 37 -6.97 -10.16 3.24
CA ILE A 37 -6.59 -9.22 2.17
C ILE A 37 -7.69 -8.18 1.98
N LYS A 38 -8.96 -8.61 1.90
CA LYS A 38 -10.10 -7.72 1.81
C LYS A 38 -10.12 -6.72 2.97
N THR A 39 -9.99 -7.21 4.20
CA THR A 39 -10.02 -6.37 5.41
C THR A 39 -8.88 -5.35 5.39
N LEU A 40 -7.69 -5.78 4.99
CA LEU A 40 -6.53 -4.90 4.84
C LEU A 40 -6.78 -3.82 3.78
N ILE A 41 -7.35 -4.20 2.63
CA ILE A 41 -7.69 -3.27 1.54
C ILE A 41 -8.75 -2.26 2.01
N ASP A 42 -9.84 -2.71 2.65
CA ASP A 42 -10.92 -1.83 3.13
C ASP A 42 -10.42 -0.79 4.13
N GLN A 43 -9.63 -1.23 5.12
CA GLN A 43 -9.01 -0.33 6.11
C GLN A 43 -8.05 0.67 5.45
N THR A 44 -7.32 0.21 4.43
CA THR A 44 -6.40 1.02 3.65
C THR A 44 -7.15 2.09 2.88
N ILE A 45 -8.23 1.73 2.17
CA ILE A 45 -9.10 2.65 1.43
C ILE A 45 -9.71 3.70 2.36
N GLN A 46 -10.24 3.28 3.51
CA GLN A 46 -10.83 4.20 4.48
C GLN A 46 -9.80 5.22 4.98
N SER A 47 -8.61 4.74 5.36
CA SER A 47 -7.54 5.59 5.87
C SER A 47 -6.94 6.49 4.79
N GLY A 48 -6.70 5.95 3.60
CA GLY A 48 -6.11 6.65 2.47
C GLY A 48 -7.06 7.68 1.85
N GLY A 49 -8.35 7.35 1.74
CA GLY A 49 -9.41 8.30 1.33
C GLY A 49 -9.49 9.48 2.30
N GLY A 50 -9.51 9.20 3.61
CA GLY A 50 -9.50 10.25 4.63
C GLY A 50 -8.25 11.14 4.59
N LEU A 51 -7.09 10.62 4.17
CA LEU A 51 -5.89 11.43 3.93
C LEU A 51 -6.02 12.28 2.68
N TYR A 52 -6.55 11.71 1.59
CA TYR A 52 -6.77 12.41 0.33
C TYR A 52 -7.73 13.60 0.51
N ASP A 53 -8.86 13.40 1.18
CA ASP A 53 -9.88 14.43 1.41
C ASP A 53 -9.36 15.60 2.25
N LYS A 54 -8.39 15.32 3.13
CA LYS A 54 -7.69 16.34 3.93
C LYS A 54 -6.53 17.02 3.17
N GLY A 55 -6.34 16.71 1.89
CA GLY A 55 -5.28 17.28 1.05
C GLY A 55 -3.92 16.58 1.18
N TYR A 56 -3.79 15.54 2.00
CA TYR A 56 -2.54 14.79 2.20
C TYR A 56 -2.31 13.72 1.11
N GLN A 57 -2.30 14.16 -0.16
CA GLN A 57 -2.25 13.26 -1.31
C GLN A 57 -0.99 12.38 -1.33
N GLU A 58 0.18 12.91 -0.95
CA GLU A 58 1.43 12.12 -0.90
C GLU A 58 1.35 10.99 0.13
N LEU A 59 0.70 11.23 1.27
CA LEU A 59 0.52 10.21 2.29
C LEU A 59 -0.50 9.16 1.85
N CYS A 60 -1.55 9.56 1.13
CA CYS A 60 -2.50 8.64 0.49
C CYS A 60 -1.78 7.73 -0.52
N ILE A 61 -1.00 8.32 -1.44
CA ILE A 61 -0.19 7.62 -2.44
C ILE A 61 0.77 6.63 -1.76
N ALA A 62 1.51 7.09 -0.75
CA ALA A 62 2.46 6.26 -0.02
C ALA A 62 1.77 5.08 0.67
N LEU A 63 0.61 5.32 1.30
CA LEU A 63 -0.17 4.28 1.97
C LEU A 63 -0.66 3.22 0.98
N TYR A 64 -1.29 3.63 -0.12
CA TYR A 64 -1.79 2.69 -1.12
C TYR A 64 -0.66 1.90 -1.78
N ARG A 65 0.41 2.57 -2.19
CA ARG A 65 1.60 1.91 -2.77
C ARG A 65 2.23 0.92 -1.79
N SER A 66 2.34 1.29 -0.51
CA SER A 66 2.91 0.42 0.52
C SER A 66 2.11 -0.86 0.69
N ILE A 67 0.78 -0.78 0.70
CA ILE A 67 -0.09 -1.94 0.86
C ILE A 67 -0.08 -2.83 -0.38
N LEU A 68 -0.09 -2.26 -1.58
CA LEU A 68 0.08 -3.02 -2.82
C LEU A 68 1.39 -3.82 -2.82
N ASN A 69 2.51 -3.19 -2.44
CA ASN A 69 3.80 -3.88 -2.32
C ASN A 69 3.82 -4.92 -1.18
N THR A 70 3.11 -4.65 -0.07
CA THR A 70 2.99 -5.58 1.06
C THR A 70 2.23 -6.84 0.64
N ILE A 71 1.11 -6.70 -0.08
CA ILE A 71 0.35 -7.84 -0.64
C ILE A 71 1.21 -8.60 -1.66
N LEU A 72 1.92 -7.89 -2.54
CA LEU A 72 2.81 -8.51 -3.52
C LEU A 72 3.95 -9.32 -2.88
N SER A 73 4.44 -8.85 -1.73
CA SER A 73 5.53 -9.47 -0.96
C SER A 73 5.04 -10.42 0.12
N ALA A 74 3.73 -10.65 0.23
CA ALA A 74 3.19 -11.53 1.25
C ALA A 74 3.60 -12.98 0.94
N ASN A 75 4.10 -13.66 1.97
CA ASN A 75 4.44 -15.06 1.87
C ASN A 75 3.23 -15.91 2.23
N ASP A 76 3.05 -17.03 1.53
CA ASP A 76 2.07 -18.02 1.91
C ASP A 76 2.50 -18.68 3.21
N SER A 77 1.62 -18.62 4.20
CA SER A 77 1.81 -19.18 5.54
C SER A 77 1.73 -20.72 5.56
N GLY A 78 2.36 -21.40 4.60
CA GLY A 78 2.38 -22.86 4.51
C GLY A 78 1.20 -23.49 3.76
N ALA A 79 0.44 -22.73 2.97
CA ALA A 79 -0.59 -23.28 2.09
C ALA A 79 0.04 -23.94 0.85
N THR A 80 -0.53 -25.06 0.39
CA THR A 80 -0.12 -25.78 -0.83
C THR A 80 -0.34 -24.98 -2.13
N SER A 81 -0.99 -23.83 -2.03
CA SER A 81 -1.38 -22.96 -3.13
C SER A 81 -1.32 -21.50 -2.66
N SER A 82 -0.78 -20.65 -3.52
CA SER A 82 -0.55 -19.24 -3.20
C SER A 82 -1.84 -18.47 -2.98
N ILE A 83 -2.01 -17.86 -1.81
CA ILE A 83 -3.16 -17.00 -1.45
C ILE A 83 -3.22 -15.81 -2.40
N VAL A 84 -2.05 -15.26 -2.75
CA VAL A 84 -1.93 -14.22 -3.76
C VAL A 84 -1.78 -14.87 -5.13
N SER A 85 -2.85 -14.88 -5.92
CA SER A 85 -2.83 -15.49 -7.26
C SER A 85 -1.95 -14.71 -8.24
N ASP A 86 -1.51 -15.35 -9.34
CA ASP A 86 -0.74 -14.66 -10.38
C ASP A 86 -1.54 -13.54 -11.05
N ARG A 87 -2.87 -13.66 -11.11
CA ARG A 87 -3.76 -12.58 -11.59
C ARG A 87 -3.70 -11.37 -10.66
N MET A 88 -3.76 -11.58 -9.35
CA MET A 88 -3.62 -10.50 -8.37
C MET A 88 -2.25 -9.81 -8.50
N LYS A 89 -1.17 -10.60 -8.65
CA LYS A 89 0.18 -10.04 -8.89
C LYS A 89 0.22 -9.18 -10.15
N ASN A 90 -0.38 -9.65 -11.24
CA ASN A 90 -0.45 -8.89 -12.50
C ASN A 90 -1.24 -7.59 -12.37
N ILE A 91 -2.37 -7.60 -11.64
CA ILE A 91 -3.15 -6.39 -11.33
C ILE A 91 -2.30 -5.39 -10.55
N ILE A 92 -1.62 -5.85 -9.48
CA ILE A 92 -0.75 -5.01 -8.65
C ILE A 92 0.37 -4.40 -9.50
N CYS A 93 1.13 -5.22 -10.22
CA CYS A 93 2.25 -4.76 -11.04
C CYS A 93 1.81 -3.77 -12.12
N SER A 94 0.66 -4.03 -12.78
CA SER A 94 0.11 -3.12 -13.80
C SER A 94 -0.32 -1.78 -13.19
N GLY A 95 -0.94 -1.80 -12.01
CA GLY A 95 -1.32 -0.60 -11.28
C GLY A 95 -0.12 0.24 -10.83
N LEU A 96 0.92 -0.43 -10.30
CA LEU A 96 2.19 0.18 -9.92
C LEU A 96 2.85 0.87 -11.12
N GLN A 97 3.03 0.14 -12.22
CA GLN A 97 3.63 0.66 -13.44
C GLN A 97 2.83 1.83 -14.03
N ARG A 98 1.49 1.73 -14.05
CA ARG A 98 0.63 2.81 -14.57
C ARG A 98 0.79 4.09 -13.74
N ALA A 99 0.85 3.99 -12.41
CA ALA A 99 1.02 5.16 -11.57
C ALA A 99 2.39 5.84 -11.76
N GLU A 100 3.44 5.08 -12.06
CA GLU A 100 4.78 5.63 -12.39
C GLU A 100 4.76 6.50 -13.66
N THR A 101 3.86 6.24 -14.60
CA THR A 101 3.68 7.12 -15.78
C THR A 101 3.03 8.46 -15.44
N GLN A 102 2.56 8.66 -14.20
CA GLN A 102 1.77 9.81 -13.77
C GLN A 102 2.46 10.70 -12.72
N ILE A 103 3.80 10.64 -12.61
CA ILE A 103 4.62 11.35 -11.59
C ILE A 103 4.33 12.87 -11.49
N GLY A 104 3.74 13.50 -12.51
CA GLY A 104 3.30 14.91 -12.49
C GLY A 104 1.92 15.19 -11.88
N SER A 105 1.10 14.17 -11.57
CA SER A 105 -0.26 14.34 -11.04
C SER A 105 -0.53 13.40 -9.87
N LYS A 106 -0.37 13.94 -8.66
CA LYS A 106 -0.64 13.23 -7.40
C LYS A 106 -2.08 12.71 -7.31
N ALA A 107 -3.04 13.50 -7.80
CA ALA A 107 -4.43 13.08 -7.86
C ALA A 107 -4.62 11.83 -8.74
N ASN A 108 -4.04 11.83 -9.95
CA ASN A 108 -4.15 10.68 -10.85
C ASN A 108 -3.46 9.44 -10.27
N MET A 109 -2.29 9.61 -9.64
CA MET A 109 -1.57 8.52 -8.98
C MET A 109 -2.40 7.91 -7.86
N ALA A 110 -2.98 8.75 -6.99
CA ALA A 110 -3.82 8.29 -5.88
C ALA A 110 -5.04 7.50 -6.38
N TRP A 111 -5.72 8.00 -7.41
CA TRP A 111 -6.86 7.30 -8.02
C TRP A 111 -6.45 6.01 -8.74
N THR A 112 -5.31 6.01 -9.44
CA THR A 112 -4.79 4.79 -10.09
C THR A 112 -4.54 3.69 -9.06
N TYR A 113 -3.90 4.02 -7.93
CA TYR A 113 -3.74 3.06 -6.84
C TYR A 113 -5.07 2.66 -6.19
N ARG A 114 -6.00 3.60 -5.99
CA ARG A 114 -7.34 3.30 -5.47
C ARG A 114 -8.07 2.28 -6.34
N TYR A 115 -8.06 2.46 -7.66
CA TYR A 115 -8.68 1.53 -8.60
C TYR A 115 -7.95 0.20 -8.70
N THR A 116 -6.64 0.18 -8.47
CA THR A 116 -5.89 -1.08 -8.37
C THR A 116 -6.36 -1.89 -7.16
N LEU A 117 -6.62 -1.23 -6.02
CA LEU A 117 -7.20 -1.87 -4.84
C LEU A 117 -8.63 -2.37 -5.10
N ASP A 118 -9.47 -1.60 -5.80
CA ASP A 118 -10.81 -2.05 -6.20
C ASP A 118 -10.75 -3.28 -7.12
N ALA A 119 -9.87 -3.28 -8.12
CA ALA A 119 -9.69 -4.41 -9.04
C ALA A 119 -9.23 -5.69 -8.32
N LEU A 120 -8.47 -5.57 -7.23
CA LEU A 120 -8.12 -6.72 -6.38
C LEU A 120 -9.34 -7.27 -5.64
N LEU A 121 -10.22 -6.40 -5.14
CA LEU A 121 -11.48 -6.83 -4.51
C LEU A 121 -12.37 -7.56 -5.52
N GLU A 122 -12.45 -7.05 -6.75
CA GLU A 122 -13.17 -7.68 -7.87
C GLU A 122 -12.59 -9.06 -8.21
N GLU A 123 -11.27 -9.18 -8.37
CA GLU A 123 -10.60 -10.45 -8.69
C GLU A 123 -10.84 -11.51 -7.60
N MET A 124 -10.94 -11.10 -6.33
CA MET A 124 -11.27 -11.99 -5.22
C MET A 124 -12.78 -12.23 -5.04
N GLY A 125 -13.65 -11.55 -5.80
CA GLY A 125 -15.10 -11.72 -5.77
C GLY A 125 -15.84 -10.98 -4.65
N PHE A 126 -15.29 -9.87 -4.15
CA PHE A 126 -15.86 -9.09 -3.03
C PHE A 126 -16.71 -7.88 -3.43
N THR A 127 -17.10 -7.75 -4.69
CA THR A 127 -17.95 -6.67 -5.22
C THR A 127 -19.44 -6.95 -5.17
#